data_AF-A0A2S2QNZ2-F1
#
_entry.id   AF-A0A2S2QNZ2-F1
#
_cell.length_a   1.000
_cell.length_b   1.000
_cell.length_c   1.000
_cell.angle_alpha   90.00
_cell.angle_beta   90.00
_cell.angle_gamma   90.00
#
_symmetry.space_group_name_H-M   'P 1'
#
loop_
_entity.id
_entity.type
_entity.pdbx_description
1 polymer ?
#
loop_
_entity_poly.entity_id
_entity_poly.type
_entity_poly.pdbx_seq_one_letter_code
_entity_poly.pdbx_strand_id
1 'polypeptide(L)'
;MPFRPAIRPTKICLLVDPENRRFIEDVLCFAARRRYQRAARITDADLATVHQAEYRKLRNQLRMAIWKAQEAVWTALCREVDNDLWCFPYRVVTKKLSRIPPGIEARGKDEEIANYLFPNLPPTD
;
A
#
# COMPACT_ATOMS: atom_id res chain seq x y z
N MET A 1 -22.46 -12.26 -16.57
CA MET A 1 -22.30 -10.85 -16.15
C MET A 1 -21.80 -10.83 -14.71
N PRO A 2 -20.50 -10.61 -14.42
CA PRO A 2 -20.05 -10.60 -13.03
C PRO A 2 -20.42 -9.27 -12.36
N PHE A 3 -21.11 -9.41 -11.23
CA PHE A 3 -21.57 -8.39 -10.31
C PHE A 3 -20.38 -7.52 -9.82
N ARG A 4 -20.35 -6.23 -10.16
CA ARG A 4 -19.40 -5.28 -9.57
C ARG A 4 -20.01 -4.73 -8.29
N PRO A 5 -19.50 -5.06 -7.09
CA PRO A 5 -20.01 -4.45 -5.87
C PRO A 5 -19.68 -2.96 -5.88
N ALA A 6 -20.72 -2.15 -5.69
CA ALA A 6 -20.61 -0.71 -5.50
C ALA A 6 -19.91 -0.43 -4.16
N ILE A 7 -18.60 -0.21 -4.21
CA ILE A 7 -17.84 0.31 -3.06
C ILE A 7 -18.30 1.75 -2.85
N ARG A 8 -19.26 1.96 -1.95
CA ARG A 8 -19.60 3.28 -1.44
C ARG A 8 -18.46 3.71 -0.51
N PRO A 9 -17.75 4.82 -0.76
CA PRO A 9 -16.75 5.32 0.16
C PRO A 9 -17.45 6.08 1.27
N THR A 10 -18.10 5.37 2.19
CA THR A 10 -18.58 5.93 3.45
C THR A 10 -17.82 5.27 4.57
N LYS A 11 -16.57 5.72 4.72
CA LYS A 11 -15.79 5.82 5.95
C LYS A 11 -14.40 6.28 5.55
N ILE A 12 -14.10 7.53 5.88
CA ILE A 12 -12.74 8.03 6.00
C ILE A 12 -12.08 7.11 7.03
N CYS A 13 -11.34 6.11 6.56
CA CYS A 13 -10.43 5.34 7.39
C CYS A 13 -9.24 6.27 7.64
N LEU A 14 -9.30 6.96 8.78
CA LEU A 14 -8.16 7.62 9.40
C LEU A 14 -7.16 6.54 9.80
N LEU A 15 -6.24 6.23 8.89
CA LEU A 15 -4.90 5.78 9.27
C LEU A 15 -3.99 6.93 8.85
N VAL A 16 -3.64 7.72 9.86
CA VAL A 16 -2.96 9.00 9.78
C VAL A 16 -1.48 8.72 9.51
N ASP A 17 -1.05 8.90 8.26
CA ASP A 17 0.37 9.00 7.93
C ASP A 17 0.90 10.39 8.34
N PRO A 18 2.10 10.51 8.93
CA PRO A 18 2.56 11.74 9.60
C PRO A 18 3.05 12.86 8.68
N GLU A 19 3.02 12.70 7.36
CA GLU A 19 3.38 13.76 6.40
C GLU A 19 2.14 14.44 5.83
N ASN A 20 1.83 15.60 6.40
CA ASN A 20 0.66 16.47 6.22
C ASN A 20 0.29 16.89 4.77
N ARG A 21 0.95 16.34 3.74
CA ARG A 21 0.80 16.72 2.32
C ARG A 21 -0.40 16.08 1.63
N ARG A 22 -0.70 14.80 1.91
CA ARG A 22 -1.83 14.08 1.30
C ARG A 22 -3.18 14.69 1.68
N PHE A 23 -3.31 15.12 2.93
CA PHE A 23 -4.55 15.68 3.47
C PHE A 23 -4.94 16.99 2.77
N ILE A 24 -3.96 17.82 2.40
CA ILE A 24 -4.19 19.13 1.77
C ILE A 24 -4.69 18.94 0.33
N GLU A 25 -4.08 18.04 -0.45
CA GLU A 25 -4.45 17.80 -1.85
C GLU A 25 -5.86 17.20 -1.99
N ASP A 26 -6.24 16.30 -1.06
CA ASP A 26 -7.60 15.75 -0.96
C ASP A 26 -8.63 16.86 -0.70
N VAL A 27 -8.38 17.69 0.30
CA VAL A 27 -9.28 18.80 0.69
C VAL A 27 -9.48 19.77 -0.47
N LEU A 28 -8.42 20.10 -1.22
CA LEU A 28 -8.50 20.99 -2.39
C LEU A 28 -9.33 20.37 -3.52
N CYS A 29 -9.12 19.08 -3.82
CA CYS A 29 -9.89 18.36 -4.84
C CYS A 29 -11.39 18.31 -4.49
N PHE A 30 -11.72 18.00 -3.23
CA PHE A 30 -13.11 17.98 -2.77
C PHE A 30 -13.74 19.38 -2.76
N ALA A 31 -12.98 20.42 -2.38
CA ALA A 31 -13.44 21.81 -2.42
C ALA A 31 -13.76 22.24 -3.87
N ALA A 32 -12.87 21.96 -4.83
CA ALA A 32 -13.09 22.28 -6.24
C ALA A 32 -14.28 21.52 -6.83
N ARG A 33 -14.48 20.24 -6.46
CA ARG A 33 -15.68 19.49 -6.85
C ARG A 33 -16.97 20.17 -6.36
N ARG A 34 -16.98 20.64 -5.11
CA ARG A 34 -18.14 21.36 -4.54
C ARG A 34 -18.39 22.69 -5.25
N ARG A 35 -17.34 23.45 -5.60
CA ARG A 35 -17.45 24.70 -6.37
C ARG A 35 -18.07 24.44 -7.75
N TYR A 36 -17.55 23.46 -8.48
CA TYR A 36 -18.11 23.04 -9.77
C TYR A 36 -19.58 22.63 -9.65
N GLN A 37 -19.94 21.80 -8.67
CA GLN A 37 -21.33 21.36 -8.49
C GLN A 37 -22.28 22.50 -8.12
N ARG A 38 -21.80 23.50 -7.39
CA ARG A 38 -22.58 24.71 -7.08
C ARG A 38 -22.73 25.59 -8.32
N ALA A 39 -21.64 25.85 -9.03
CA ALA A 39 -21.64 26.62 -10.27
C ALA A 39 -22.53 25.99 -11.33
N ALA A 40 -22.51 24.66 -11.50
CA ALA A 40 -23.36 23.94 -12.45
C ALA A 40 -24.86 23.96 -12.09
N ARG A 41 -25.23 24.32 -10.85
CA ARG A 41 -26.63 24.53 -10.45
C ARG A 41 -27.09 25.96 -10.66
N ILE A 42 -26.15 26.90 -10.74
CA ILE A 42 -26.39 28.29 -11.11
C ILE A 42 -26.34 28.34 -12.64
N THR A 43 -27.23 29.07 -13.29
CA THR A 43 -27.30 29.13 -14.77
C THR A 43 -26.16 29.96 -15.38
N ASP A 44 -24.96 29.86 -14.80
CA ASP A 44 -23.73 30.51 -15.24
C ASP A 44 -22.80 29.44 -15.83
N ALA A 45 -22.95 29.24 -17.14
CA ALA A 45 -22.24 28.21 -17.88
C ALA A 45 -20.72 28.47 -17.91
N ASP A 46 -20.32 29.75 -18.01
CA ASP A 46 -18.91 30.12 -18.09
C ASP A 46 -18.20 29.83 -16.77
N LEU A 47 -18.80 30.21 -15.64
CA LEU A 47 -18.25 29.92 -14.32
C LEU A 47 -18.19 28.40 -14.06
N ALA A 48 -19.19 27.65 -14.53
CA ALA A 48 -19.21 26.20 -14.42
C ALA A 48 -18.06 25.54 -15.20
N THR A 49 -17.73 26.02 -16.42
CA THR A 49 -16.61 25.48 -17.22
C THR A 49 -15.25 25.74 -16.56
N VAL A 50 -15.05 26.94 -15.99
CA VAL A 50 -13.80 27.29 -15.26
C VAL A 50 -13.62 26.36 -14.06
N HIS A 51 -14.65 26.19 -13.23
CA HIS A 51 -14.58 25.29 -12.09
C HIS A 51 -14.45 23.81 -12.48
N GLN A 52 -15.02 23.41 -13.62
CA GLN A 52 -14.85 22.06 -14.15
C GLN A 52 -13.39 21.79 -14.54
N ALA A 53 -12.74 22.74 -15.20
CA ALA A 53 -11.33 22.63 -15.57
C ALA A 53 -10.42 22.55 -14.33
N GLU A 54 -10.67 23.41 -13.32
CA GLU A 54 -9.98 23.42 -12.04
C GLU A 54 -10.11 22.06 -11.32
N TYR A 55 -11.34 21.55 -11.20
CA TYR A 55 -11.60 20.24 -10.60
C TYR A 55 -10.91 19.10 -11.36
N ARG A 56 -10.96 19.10 -12.69
CA ARG A 56 -10.32 18.06 -13.52
C ARG A 56 -8.80 18.04 -13.31
N LYS A 57 -8.18 19.22 -13.22
CA LYS A 57 -6.74 19.36 -12.93
C LYS A 57 -6.40 18.80 -11.56
N LEU A 58 -7.09 19.23 -10.50
CA LEU A 58 -6.85 18.78 -9.12
C LEU A 58 -7.11 17.27 -8.96
N ARG A 59 -8.15 16.74 -9.62
CA ARG A 59 -8.42 15.29 -9.61
C ARG A 59 -7.30 14.49 -10.27
N ASN A 60 -6.76 14.97 -11.39
CA ASN A 60 -5.64 14.30 -12.05
C ASN A 60 -4.38 14.34 -11.17
N GLN A 61 -4.09 15.47 -10.55
CA GLN A 61 -2.98 15.61 -9.62
C GLN A 61 -3.11 14.63 -8.45
N LEU A 62 -4.29 14.55 -7.82
CA LEU A 62 -4.55 13.63 -6.73
C LEU A 62 -4.37 12.16 -7.16
N ARG A 63 -4.91 11.78 -8.34
CA ARG A 63 -4.73 10.42 -8.87
C ARG A 63 -3.25 10.07 -9.07
N MET A 64 -2.46 11.02 -9.57
CA MET A 64 -1.03 10.81 -9.76
C MET A 64 -0.27 10.74 -8.43
N ALA A 65 -0.64 11.55 -7.45
CA ALA A 65 -0.09 11.46 -6.10
C ALA A 65 -0.37 10.10 -5.47
N ILE A 66 -1.61 9.59 -5.57
CA ILE A 66 -1.99 8.26 -5.08
C ILE A 66 -1.20 7.17 -5.80
N TRP A 67 -1.07 7.25 -7.13
CA TRP A 67 -0.35 6.24 -7.89
C TRP A 67 1.14 6.19 -7.53
N LYS A 68 1.81 7.36 -7.47
CA LYS A 68 3.21 7.45 -7.04
C LYS A 68 3.42 6.95 -5.61
N ALA A 69 2.48 7.26 -4.72
CA ALA A 69 2.49 6.76 -3.35
C ALA A 69 2.41 5.23 -3.29
N GLN A 70 1.47 4.64 -4.05
CA GLN A 70 1.32 3.18 -4.13
C GLN A 70 2.55 2.52 -4.74
N GLU A 71 3.11 3.12 -5.80
CA GLU A 71 4.34 2.65 -6.44
C GLU A 71 5.54 2.70 -5.49
N ALA A 72 5.71 3.78 -4.72
CA ALA A 72 6.77 3.90 -3.73
C ALA A 72 6.65 2.84 -2.62
N VAL A 73 5.44 2.62 -2.10
CA VAL A 73 5.20 1.59 -1.07
C VAL A 73 5.41 0.19 -1.66
N TRP A 74 4.94 -0.05 -2.89
CA TRP A 74 5.11 -1.33 -3.58
C TRP A 74 6.58 -1.66 -3.83
N THR A 75 7.34 -0.70 -4.33
CA THR A 75 8.78 -0.87 -4.57
C THR A 75 9.56 -1.07 -3.28
N ALA A 76 9.21 -0.37 -2.20
CA ALA A 76 9.77 -0.61 -0.87
C ALA A 76 9.49 -2.04 -0.39
N LEU A 77 8.24 -2.50 -0.51
CA LEU A 77 7.85 -3.86 -0.13
C LEU A 77 8.61 -4.93 -0.94
N CYS A 78 8.74 -4.75 -2.27
CA CYS A 78 9.52 -5.68 -3.09
C CYS A 78 10.98 -5.73 -2.66
N ARG A 79 11.59 -4.58 -2.35
CA ARG A 79 12.97 -4.54 -1.82
C ARG A 79 13.09 -5.26 -0.48
N GLU A 80 12.12 -5.12 0.42
CA GLU A 80 12.12 -5.86 1.68
C GLU A 80 12.01 -7.37 1.47
N VAL A 81 11.21 -7.80 0.50
CA VAL A 81 11.09 -9.22 0.10
C VAL A 81 12.41 -9.73 -0.47
N ASP A 82 13.03 -9.00 -1.39
CA ASP A 82 14.27 -9.43 -2.06
C ASP A 82 15.47 -9.49 -1.09
N ASN A 83 15.49 -8.62 -0.08
CA ASN A 83 16.57 -8.57 0.91
C ASN A 83 16.38 -9.56 2.08
N ASP A 84 15.23 -10.21 2.16
CA ASP A 84 14.97 -11.17 3.23
C ASP A 84 15.17 -12.61 2.79
N LEU A 85 16.26 -13.20 3.29
CA LEU A 85 16.65 -14.58 3.00
C LEU A 85 15.61 -15.60 3.49
N TRP A 86 14.72 -15.26 4.44
CA TRP A 86 13.88 -16.24 5.15
C TRP A 86 12.37 -15.97 5.19
N CYS A 87 11.82 -15.33 4.15
CA CYS A 87 10.37 -15.31 3.90
C CYS A 87 9.52 -14.63 5.00
N PHE A 88 10.06 -13.67 5.75
CA PHE A 88 9.31 -12.83 6.68
C PHE A 88 8.12 -12.11 6.03
N PRO A 89 8.26 -11.38 4.90
CA PRO A 89 7.10 -10.78 4.24
C PRO A 89 6.13 -11.82 3.70
N TYR A 90 6.61 -12.98 3.23
CA TYR A 90 5.75 -14.12 2.89
C TYR A 90 4.97 -14.63 4.11
N ARG A 91 5.59 -14.71 5.28
CA ARG A 91 4.94 -15.09 6.56
C ARG A 91 3.96 -14.02 7.04
N VAL A 92 4.23 -12.74 6.79
CA VAL A 92 3.30 -11.64 7.08
C VAL A 92 2.07 -11.74 6.17
N VAL A 93 2.26 -11.89 4.85
CA VAL A 93 1.17 -12.03 3.87
C VAL A 93 0.33 -13.28 4.13
N THR A 94 0.97 -14.41 4.44
CA THR A 94 0.29 -15.67 4.75
C THR A 94 -0.20 -15.77 6.20
N LYS A 95 -0.02 -14.72 7.02
CA LYS A 95 -0.35 -14.66 8.45
C LYS A 95 0.29 -15.79 9.29
N LYS A 96 1.43 -16.31 8.83
CA LYS A 96 2.24 -17.32 9.51
C LYS A 96 3.28 -16.73 10.48
N LEU A 97 3.18 -15.43 10.79
CA LEU A 97 4.02 -14.80 11.80
C LEU A 97 3.56 -15.24 13.20
N SER A 98 4.11 -16.36 13.67
CA SER A 98 4.00 -16.78 15.06
C SER A 98 4.65 -15.75 15.99
N ARG A 99 4.09 -15.52 17.19
CA ARG A 99 4.72 -14.69 18.24
C ARG A 99 6.03 -15.29 18.77
N ILE A 100 6.24 -16.59 18.51
CA ILE A 100 7.44 -17.32 18.88
C ILE A 100 8.39 -17.26 17.68
N PRO A 101 9.57 -16.64 17.81
CA PRO A 101 10.60 -16.66 16.79
C PRO A 101 10.85 -18.08 16.28
N PRO A 102 10.70 -18.34 14.98
CA PRO A 102 11.03 -19.64 14.40
C PRO A 102 12.51 -19.91 14.64
N GLY A 103 12.83 -21.07 15.23
CA GLY A 103 14.20 -21.43 15.63
C GLY A 103 14.49 -21.34 17.13
N ILE A 104 13.56 -20.88 17.99
CA ILE A 104 13.74 -20.95 19.46
C ILE A 104 13.94 -22.40 19.94
N GLU A 105 13.17 -23.34 19.38
CA GLU A 105 13.29 -24.78 19.64
C GLU A 105 14.67 -25.36 19.28
N ALA A 106 15.39 -24.68 18.38
CA ALA A 106 16.69 -25.12 17.87
C ALA A 106 17.87 -24.55 18.67
N ARG A 107 17.68 -23.54 19.52
CA ARG A 107 18.77 -22.95 20.31
C ARG A 107 19.47 -24.01 21.16
N GLY A 108 20.77 -24.17 20.95
CA GLY A 108 21.61 -25.12 21.67
C GLY A 108 21.62 -26.54 21.10
N LYS A 109 20.90 -26.79 20.00
CA LYS A 109 20.93 -28.05 19.23
C LYS A 109 21.59 -27.86 17.86
N ASP A 110 22.26 -26.74 17.65
CA ASP A 110 22.77 -26.34 16.34
C ASP A 110 23.73 -27.39 15.75
N GLU A 111 24.61 -27.96 16.59
CA GLU A 111 25.55 -29.01 16.18
C GLU A 111 24.87 -30.37 15.90
N GLU A 112 23.88 -30.75 16.72
CA GLU A 112 23.12 -31.99 16.53
C GLU A 112 22.31 -31.94 15.23
N ILE A 113 21.68 -30.79 14.96
CA ILE A 113 20.97 -30.51 13.72
C ILE A 113 21.93 -30.50 12.53
N ALA A 114 23.09 -29.84 12.64
CA ALA A 114 24.08 -29.79 11.58
C ALA A 114 24.61 -31.18 11.21
N ASN A 115 24.93 -32.01 12.22
CA ASN A 115 25.39 -33.38 12.02
C ASN A 115 24.32 -34.28 11.39
N TYR A 116 23.05 -34.05 11.71
CA TYR A 116 21.93 -34.78 11.12
C TYR A 116 21.64 -34.36 9.67
N LEU A 117 21.67 -33.06 9.38
CA LEU A 117 21.34 -32.52 8.05
C LEU A 117 22.49 -32.62 7.05
N PHE A 118 23.72 -32.50 7.54
CA PHE A 118 24.95 -32.54 6.73
C PHE A 118 25.86 -33.66 7.25
N PRO A 119 25.45 -34.93 7.07
CA PRO A 119 26.31 -36.05 7.45
C PRO A 119 27.62 -35.99 6.66
N ASN A 120 28.74 -36.18 7.35
CA ASN A 120 30.06 -36.23 6.71
C ASN A 120 30.09 -37.45 5.77
N LEU A 121 29.97 -37.18 4.48
CA LEU A 121 30.13 -38.18 3.43
C LEU A 121 31.61 -38.59 3.38
N PRO A 122 31.91 -39.90 3.31
CA PRO A 122 33.29 -40.35 3.17
C PRO A 122 33.89 -39.79 1.87
N PRO A 123 35.20 -39.52 1.81
CA PRO A 123 35.85 -39.08 0.59
C PRO A 123 35.66 -40.14 -0.50
N THR A 124 35.06 -39.76 -1.62
CA THR A 124 35.05 -40.60 -2.83
C THR A 124 36.41 -40.45 -3.52
N ASP A 125 37.19 -41.54 -3.50
CA ASP A 125 38.41 -41.72 -4.31
C ASP A 125 38.10 -41.82 -5.81
#